data_AF-A0A327MPI1-F1
#
_entry.id   AF-A0A327MPI1-F1
#
_cell.length_a   1.000
_cell.length_b   1.000
_cell.length_c   1.000
_cell.angle_alpha   90.00
_cell.angle_beta   90.00
_cell.angle_gamma   90.00
#
_symmetry.space_group_name_H-M   'P 1'
#
loop_
_entity.id
_entity.type
_entity.pdbx_description
1 polymer ?
#
loop_
_entity_poly.entity_id
_entity_poly.type
_entity_poly.pdbx_seq_one_letter_code
_entity_poly.pdbx_strand_id
1 'polypeptide(L)'
;MEKLSEACVMISIGSFVHTTRSADLCYVLRSNSQKSELRICRLLDGRAYWLPSKHVIAEAQPAERFREHVRAVVDVEKATNASAPVKFSNFSEYLIEYLSSAFASNSKHVIDATVNFLIIVLNEQDNGDFERSFEVFYQDVCWFCYQLGMENPSESIVRVRLASIKAQSSTDPGAGDGCDEV
;
A
#
# COMPACT_ATOMS: atom_id res chain seq x y z
N MET A 1 -31.77 -10.71 12.54
CA MET A 1 -30.95 -9.58 12.08
C MET A 1 -29.65 -9.65 12.86
N GLU A 2 -28.70 -10.44 12.36
CA GLU A 2 -27.37 -10.55 12.95
C GLU A 2 -26.61 -9.26 12.67
N LYS A 3 -26.06 -8.68 13.73
CA LYS A 3 -25.09 -7.58 13.61
C LYS A 3 -23.88 -8.16 12.90
N LEU A 4 -23.61 -7.67 11.69
CA LEU A 4 -22.32 -7.83 11.04
C LEU A 4 -21.27 -7.28 12.01
N SER A 5 -20.50 -8.19 12.58
CA SER A 5 -19.24 -7.90 13.24
C SER A 5 -18.32 -7.29 12.17
N GLU A 6 -18.38 -5.96 12.00
CA GLU A 6 -17.36 -5.22 11.29
C GLU A 6 -16.05 -5.46 12.05
N ALA A 7 -15.25 -6.42 11.56
CA ALA A 7 -13.83 -6.43 11.81
C ALA A 7 -13.34 -5.05 11.36
N CYS A 8 -13.18 -4.15 12.33
CA CYS A 8 -12.78 -2.78 12.10
C CYS A 8 -11.31 -2.80 11.69
N VAL A 9 -11.05 -3.04 10.40
CA VAL A 9 -9.70 -2.99 9.83
C VAL A 9 -9.12 -1.63 10.21
N MET A 10 -8.09 -1.64 11.05
CA MET A 10 -7.47 -0.40 11.51
C MET A 10 -6.69 0.22 10.34
N ILE A 11 -7.28 1.23 9.71
CA ILE A 11 -6.66 1.97 8.61
C ILE A 11 -5.51 2.82 9.17
N SER A 12 -4.29 2.43 8.85
CA SER A 12 -3.05 3.04 9.34
C SER A 12 -2.50 4.04 8.33
N ILE A 13 -1.60 4.92 8.79
CA ILE A 13 -0.76 5.71 7.88
C ILE A 13 0.05 4.73 7.02
N GLY A 14 0.09 4.97 5.71
CA GLY A 14 0.71 4.07 4.75
C GLY A 14 -0.22 3.01 4.17
N SER A 15 -1.44 2.86 4.69
CA SER A 15 -2.40 1.92 4.10
C SER A 15 -2.76 2.35 2.68
N PHE A 16 -2.83 1.36 1.77
CA PHE A 16 -3.52 1.51 0.49
C PHE A 16 -5.02 1.38 0.73
N VAL A 17 -5.76 2.34 0.21
CA VAL A 17 -7.18 2.50 0.46
C VAL A 17 -7.89 2.97 -0.80
N HIS A 18 -9.20 2.79 -0.85
CA HIS A 18 -10.08 3.54 -1.74
C HIS A 18 -11.15 4.25 -0.92
N THR A 19 -12.05 4.95 -1.61
CA THR A 19 -13.15 5.65 -0.95
C THR A 19 -14.49 5.03 -1.33
N THR A 20 -15.49 5.20 -0.48
CA THR A 20 -16.89 4.83 -0.79
C THR A 20 -17.46 5.47 -2.06
N ARG A 21 -16.79 6.48 -2.64
CA ARG A 21 -17.24 7.23 -3.83
C ARG A 21 -16.37 7.04 -5.07
N SER A 22 -15.19 6.44 -4.92
CA SER A 22 -14.25 6.20 -6.02
C SER A 22 -13.34 5.03 -5.68
N ALA A 23 -13.16 4.15 -6.66
CA ALA A 23 -12.23 3.03 -6.61
C ALA A 23 -10.77 3.41 -6.94
N ASP A 24 -10.50 4.71 -7.16
CA ASP A 24 -9.14 5.21 -7.35
C ASP A 24 -8.27 4.85 -6.14
N LEU A 25 -7.11 4.25 -6.42
CA LEU A 25 -6.18 3.87 -5.37
C LEU A 25 -5.61 5.11 -4.69
N CYS A 26 -5.75 5.14 -3.38
CA CYS A 26 -5.27 6.18 -2.51
C CYS A 26 -4.29 5.63 -1.48
N TYR A 27 -3.52 6.53 -0.90
CA TYR A 27 -2.52 6.25 0.11
C TYR A 27 -2.73 7.16 1.34
N VAL A 28 -2.77 6.57 2.53
CA VAL A 28 -3.02 7.33 3.77
C VAL A 28 -1.75 8.07 4.20
N LEU A 29 -1.81 9.41 4.18
CA LEU A 29 -0.71 10.28 4.58
C LEU A 29 -0.66 10.54 6.08
N ARG A 30 -1.83 10.78 6.70
CA ARG A 30 -1.97 11.16 8.12
C ARG A 30 -3.33 10.77 8.67
N SER A 31 -3.40 10.65 9.99
CA SER A 31 -4.65 10.53 10.73
C SER A 31 -4.88 11.77 11.61
N ASN A 32 -6.14 12.14 11.78
CA ASN A 32 -6.61 13.11 12.76
C ASN A 32 -7.63 12.40 13.66
N SER A 33 -7.15 11.85 14.77
CA SER A 33 -7.96 11.08 15.71
C SER A 33 -9.08 11.90 16.34
N GLN A 34 -8.84 13.19 16.62
CA GLN A 34 -9.83 14.07 17.25
C GLN A 34 -11.07 14.28 16.38
N LYS A 35 -10.91 14.26 15.06
CA LYS A 35 -12.02 14.44 14.10
C LYS A 35 -12.45 13.13 13.43
N SER A 36 -11.77 12.02 13.73
CA SER A 36 -11.95 10.75 13.02
C SER A 36 -11.82 10.92 11.51
N GLU A 37 -10.77 11.63 11.08
CA GLU A 37 -10.48 11.90 9.66
C GLU A 37 -9.12 11.33 9.27
N LEU A 38 -9.00 10.94 8.01
CA LEU A 38 -7.77 10.54 7.37
C LEU A 38 -7.43 11.52 6.26
N ARG A 39 -6.16 11.92 6.19
CA ARG A 39 -5.62 12.62 5.03
C ARG A 39 -5.14 11.57 4.06
N ILE A 40 -5.84 11.41 2.94
CA ILE A 40 -5.47 10.46 1.88
C ILE A 40 -4.95 11.22 0.66
N CYS A 41 -4.06 10.60 -0.10
CA CYS A 41 -3.54 11.08 -1.36
C CYS A 41 -3.94 10.11 -2.46
N ARG A 42 -4.62 10.58 -3.51
CA ARG A 42 -4.89 9.75 -4.67
C ARG A 42 -3.60 9.55 -5.46
N LEU A 43 -3.26 8.29 -5.75
CA LEU A 43 -1.98 7.99 -6.40
C LEU A 43 -1.93 8.47 -7.85
N LEU A 44 -3.06 8.44 -8.54
CA LEU A 44 -3.17 8.82 -9.96
C LEU A 44 -2.67 10.25 -10.23
N ASP A 45 -2.99 11.21 -9.36
CA ASP A 45 -2.72 12.63 -9.62
C ASP A 45 -2.16 13.39 -8.41
N GLY A 46 -1.84 12.69 -7.32
CA GLY A 46 -1.24 13.28 -6.12
C GLY A 46 -2.17 14.19 -5.33
N ARG A 47 -3.46 14.26 -5.67
CA ARG A 47 -4.40 15.14 -4.95
C ARG A 47 -4.67 14.59 -3.55
N ALA A 48 -4.51 15.45 -2.56
CA ALA A 48 -4.68 15.09 -1.16
C ALA A 48 -5.92 15.74 -0.53
N TYR A 49 -6.67 14.95 0.24
CA TYR A 49 -7.92 15.38 0.85
C TYR A 49 -8.05 14.83 2.27
N TRP A 50 -8.76 15.56 3.12
CA TRP A 50 -9.23 15.04 4.40
C TRP A 50 -10.61 14.41 4.20
N LEU A 51 -10.78 13.18 4.69
CA LEU A 51 -12.04 12.46 4.63
C LEU A 51 -12.34 11.82 5.98
N PRO A 52 -13.62 11.79 6.43
CA PRO A 52 -14.02 11.00 7.58
C PRO A 52 -13.66 9.52 7.38
N SER A 53 -13.08 8.87 8.39
CA SER A 53 -12.57 7.50 8.28
C SER A 53 -13.62 6.49 7.80
N LYS A 54 -14.91 6.70 8.14
CA LYS A 54 -16.04 5.88 7.67
C LYS A 54 -16.24 5.84 6.15
N HIS A 55 -15.63 6.76 5.41
CA HIS A 55 -15.70 6.81 3.94
C HIS A 55 -14.45 6.24 3.26
N VAL A 56 -13.48 5.77 4.04
CA VAL A 56 -12.23 5.20 3.58
C VAL A 56 -12.27 3.69 3.83
N ILE A 57 -11.91 2.91 2.82
CA ILE A 57 -11.94 1.45 2.86
C ILE A 57 -10.53 0.95 2.57
N ALA A 58 -9.98 0.12 3.46
CA ALA A 58 -8.70 -0.52 3.23
C ALA A 58 -8.78 -1.53 2.08
N GLU A 59 -7.73 -1.58 1.26
CA GLU A 59 -7.62 -2.61 0.24
C GLU A 59 -7.34 -3.97 0.90
N ALA A 60 -8.15 -4.99 0.56
CA ALA A 60 -7.96 -6.34 1.09
C ALA A 60 -6.68 -7.01 0.56
N GLN A 61 -6.28 -6.68 -0.67
CA GLN A 61 -5.05 -7.16 -1.32
C GLN A 61 -4.21 -5.95 -1.75
N PRO A 62 -3.57 -5.24 -0.80
CA PRO A 62 -2.94 -3.95 -1.06
C PRO A 62 -1.81 -4.03 -2.10
N ALA A 63 -1.03 -5.11 -2.11
CA ALA A 63 0.04 -5.31 -3.09
C ALA A 63 -0.49 -5.50 -4.52
N GLU A 64 -1.50 -6.34 -4.71
CA GLU A 64 -2.12 -6.56 -6.03
C GLU A 64 -2.80 -5.29 -6.55
N ARG A 65 -3.51 -4.56 -5.69
CA ARG A 65 -4.17 -3.30 -6.06
C ARG A 65 -3.16 -2.24 -6.49
N PHE A 66 -2.00 -2.17 -5.83
CA PHE A 66 -0.91 -1.32 -6.28
C PHE A 66 -0.35 -1.76 -7.64
N ARG A 67 -0.16 -3.07 -7.88
CA ARG A 67 0.29 -3.59 -9.17
C ARG A 67 -0.67 -3.24 -10.31
N GLU A 68 -1.98 -3.38 -10.08
CA GLU A 68 -3.02 -2.99 -11.03
C GLU A 68 -2.98 -1.50 -11.34
N HIS A 69 -2.87 -0.66 -10.31
CA HIS A 69 -2.74 0.80 -10.47
C HIS A 69 -1.54 1.18 -11.34
N VAL A 70 -0.37 0.62 -11.03
CA VAL A 70 0.86 0.87 -11.78
C VAL A 70 0.70 0.51 -13.26
N ARG A 71 0.16 -0.68 -13.56
CA ARG A 71 -0.09 -1.11 -14.95
C ARG A 71 -1.04 -0.14 -15.66
N ALA A 72 -2.16 0.20 -15.03
CA ALA A 72 -3.16 1.08 -15.61
C ALA A 72 -2.61 2.47 -15.93
N VAL A 73 -1.82 3.07 -15.01
CA VAL A 73 -1.21 4.39 -15.25
C VAL A 73 -0.21 4.32 -16.41
N VAL A 74 0.70 3.35 -16.39
CA VAL A 74 1.72 3.21 -17.43
C VAL A 74 1.11 2.91 -18.80
N ASP A 75 0.09 2.05 -18.86
CA ASP A 75 -0.62 1.74 -20.11
C ASP A 75 -1.25 2.99 -20.72
N VAL A 76 -1.89 3.83 -19.90
CA VAL A 76 -2.49 5.11 -20.35
C VAL A 76 -1.41 6.09 -20.81
N GLU A 77 -0.33 6.25 -20.04
CA GLU A 77 0.77 7.14 -20.40
C GLU A 77 1.45 6.72 -21.72
N LYS A 78 1.70 5.41 -21.90
CA LYS A 78 2.33 4.89 -23.12
C LYS A 78 1.37 4.93 -24.31
N ALA A 79 0.08 4.66 -24.14
CA ALA A 79 -0.90 4.81 -25.21
C ALA A 79 -1.06 6.26 -25.68
N THR A 80 -0.89 7.23 -24.77
CA THR A 80 -0.99 8.66 -25.11
C THR A 80 0.26 9.17 -25.84
N ASN A 81 1.43 8.62 -25.52
CA ASN A 81 2.72 9.09 -26.04
C ASN A 81 3.29 8.28 -27.21
N ALA A 82 2.81 7.05 -27.43
CA ALA A 82 3.33 6.17 -28.47
C ALA A 82 2.36 6.02 -29.64
N SER A 83 2.91 5.86 -30.85
CA SER A 83 2.16 5.50 -32.06
C SER A 83 1.67 4.05 -32.06
N ALA A 84 2.19 3.20 -31.16
CA ALA A 84 1.76 1.82 -30.95
C ALA A 84 1.82 1.46 -29.45
N PRO A 85 0.91 0.62 -28.94
CA PRO A 85 0.89 0.23 -27.53
C PRO A 85 2.14 -0.58 -27.16
N VAL A 86 2.93 -0.06 -26.21
CA VAL A 86 4.06 -0.77 -25.62
C VAL A 86 3.51 -1.68 -24.52
N LYS A 87 3.63 -3.00 -24.69
CA LYS A 87 3.32 -3.97 -23.64
C LYS A 87 4.61 -4.47 -23.01
N PHE A 88 4.72 -4.30 -21.70
CA PHE A 88 5.85 -4.81 -20.92
C PHE A 88 5.67 -6.28 -20.58
N SER A 89 6.79 -7.00 -20.45
CA SER A 89 6.83 -8.45 -20.29
C SER A 89 6.57 -8.91 -18.84
N ASN A 90 6.88 -8.04 -17.87
CA ASN A 90 6.78 -8.33 -16.44
C ASN A 90 6.47 -7.06 -15.64
N PHE A 91 6.10 -7.24 -14.37
CA PHE A 91 5.73 -6.11 -13.49
C PHE A 91 6.90 -5.15 -13.19
N SER A 92 8.14 -5.65 -13.12
CA SER A 92 9.30 -4.80 -12.81
C SER A 92 9.51 -3.71 -13.87
N GLU A 93 9.28 -4.03 -15.14
CA GLU A 93 9.30 -3.06 -16.23
C GLU A 93 8.23 -1.96 -16.06
N TYR A 94 6.99 -2.34 -15.72
CA TYR A 94 5.93 -1.37 -15.40
C TYR A 94 6.32 -0.48 -14.22
N LEU A 95 6.92 -1.06 -13.16
CA LEU A 95 7.32 -0.31 -11.98
C LEU A 95 8.44 0.69 -12.28
N ILE A 96 9.43 0.30 -13.09
CA ILE A 96 10.53 1.18 -13.53
C ILE A 96 9.98 2.37 -14.31
N GLU A 97 9.04 2.14 -15.22
CA GLU A 97 8.42 3.21 -16.01
C GLU A 97 7.59 4.15 -15.14
N TYR A 98 6.79 3.58 -14.22
CA TYR A 98 6.00 4.35 -13.27
C TYR A 98 6.88 5.26 -12.38
N LEU A 99 8.00 4.74 -11.88
CA LEU A 99 8.97 5.52 -11.11
C LEU A 99 9.69 6.55 -11.97
N SER A 100 10.01 6.24 -13.23
CA SER A 100 10.64 7.19 -14.15
C SER A 100 9.75 8.42 -14.39
N SER A 101 8.44 8.20 -14.64
CA SER A 101 7.45 9.28 -14.71
C SER A 101 7.36 10.06 -13.39
N ALA A 102 7.42 9.36 -12.24
CA ALA A 102 7.38 10.00 -10.94
C ALA A 102 8.60 10.88 -10.65
N PHE A 103 9.81 10.44 -11.00
CA PHE A 103 11.03 11.23 -10.85
C PHE A 103 11.02 12.45 -11.77
N ALA A 104 10.61 12.29 -13.03
CA ALA A 104 10.51 13.39 -13.98
C ALA A 104 9.52 14.49 -13.52
N SER A 105 8.44 14.09 -12.85
CA SER A 105 7.39 14.98 -12.33
C SER A 105 7.61 15.42 -10.87
N ASN A 106 8.66 14.93 -10.20
CA ASN A 106 8.91 15.13 -8.76
C ASN A 106 7.72 14.70 -7.86
N SER A 107 7.05 13.60 -8.23
CA SER A 107 5.87 13.05 -7.57
C SER A 107 6.23 12.22 -6.33
N LYS A 108 6.51 12.91 -5.21
CA LYS A 108 6.93 12.27 -3.95
C LYS A 108 5.94 11.23 -3.41
N HIS A 109 4.64 11.42 -3.62
CA HIS A 109 3.61 10.48 -3.16
C HIS A 109 3.71 9.11 -3.85
N VAL A 110 4.19 9.06 -5.10
CA VAL A 110 4.42 7.81 -5.82
C VAL A 110 5.63 7.08 -5.25
N ILE A 111 6.71 7.80 -4.94
CA ILE A 111 7.92 7.24 -4.32
C ILE A 111 7.57 6.66 -2.95
N ASP A 112 6.90 7.44 -2.09
CA ASP A 112 6.47 7.01 -0.76
C ASP A 112 5.57 5.77 -0.81
N ALA A 113 4.63 5.73 -1.77
CA ALA A 113 3.75 4.59 -1.99
C ALA A 113 4.53 3.35 -2.45
N THR A 114 5.52 3.53 -3.33
CA THR A 114 6.35 2.44 -3.83
C THR A 114 7.20 1.82 -2.72
N VAL A 115 7.80 2.65 -1.84
CA VAL A 115 8.49 2.15 -0.64
C VAL A 115 7.56 1.30 0.22
N ASN A 116 6.32 1.77 0.43
CA ASN A 116 5.35 1.02 1.22
C ASN A 116 4.93 -0.30 0.55
N PHE A 117 4.80 -0.31 -0.78
CA PHE A 117 4.58 -1.53 -1.55
C PHE A 117 5.73 -2.53 -1.36
N LEU A 118 6.99 -2.09 -1.41
CA LEU A 118 8.14 -2.97 -1.18
C LEU A 118 8.09 -3.62 0.21
N ILE A 119 7.77 -2.83 1.24
CA ILE A 119 7.63 -3.34 2.62
C ILE A 119 6.54 -4.42 2.69
N ILE A 120 5.39 -4.20 2.04
CA ILE A 120 4.30 -5.19 2.02
C ILE A 120 4.76 -6.48 1.36
N VAL A 121 5.33 -6.41 0.15
CA VAL A 121 5.74 -7.62 -0.60
C VAL A 121 6.85 -8.39 0.11
N LEU A 122 7.82 -7.68 0.70
CA LEU A 122 8.88 -8.29 1.49
C LEU A 122 8.31 -8.99 2.74
N ASN A 123 7.34 -8.37 3.41
CA ASN A 123 6.69 -8.99 4.56
C ASN A 123 5.84 -10.21 4.16
N GLU A 124 5.16 -10.16 3.01
CA GLU A 124 4.42 -11.30 2.46
C GLU A 124 5.34 -12.49 2.14
N GLN A 125 6.56 -12.23 1.66
CA GLN A 125 7.58 -13.27 1.41
C GLN A 125 8.09 -13.92 2.71
N ASP A 126 8.06 -13.19 3.83
CA ASP A 126 8.52 -13.69 5.13
C ASP A 126 7.45 -14.45 5.92
N ASN A 127 6.18 -14.40 5.50
CA ASN A 127 5.05 -15.01 6.22
C ASN A 127 5.05 -16.56 6.20
N GLY A 128 6.22 -17.21 6.10
CA GLY A 128 6.42 -18.65 6.29
C GLY A 128 7.03 -18.98 7.66
N ASP A 129 7.64 -20.16 7.80
CA ASP A 129 8.21 -20.66 9.08
C ASP A 129 9.48 -19.91 9.55
N PHE A 130 9.93 -18.89 8.81
CA PHE A 130 11.17 -18.18 9.07
C PHE A 130 10.93 -16.67 9.19
N GLU A 131 10.94 -16.15 10.42
CA GLU A 131 10.88 -14.71 10.67
C GLU A 131 12.32 -14.13 10.66
N ARG A 132 12.69 -13.41 9.59
CA ARG A 132 13.99 -12.72 9.52
C ARG A 132 14.05 -11.56 10.51
N SER A 133 15.27 -11.21 10.95
CA SER A 133 15.46 -10.06 11.83
C SER A 133 15.08 -8.77 11.09
N PHE A 134 14.63 -7.76 11.85
CA PHE A 134 14.32 -6.44 11.29
C PHE A 134 15.51 -5.84 10.53
N GLU A 135 16.73 -6.06 11.00
CA GLU A 135 17.95 -5.55 10.37
C GLU A 135 18.09 -6.07 8.92
N VAL A 136 17.91 -7.37 8.73
CA VAL A 136 17.96 -8.00 7.40
C VAL A 136 16.82 -7.49 6.53
N PHE A 137 15.59 -7.44 7.08
CA PHE A 137 14.44 -6.88 6.38
C PHE A 137 14.69 -5.46 5.87
N TYR A 138 15.23 -4.60 6.74
CA TYR A 138 15.52 -3.20 6.41
C TYR A 138 16.60 -3.07 5.35
N GLN A 139 17.66 -3.89 5.42
CA GLN A 139 18.70 -3.94 4.40
C GLN A 139 18.14 -4.34 3.04
N ASP A 140 17.21 -5.30 3.00
CA ASP A 140 16.54 -5.69 1.75
C ASP A 140 15.68 -4.55 1.19
N VAL A 141 14.89 -3.87 2.04
CA VAL A 141 14.13 -2.66 1.61
C VAL A 141 15.08 -1.62 1.00
N CYS A 142 16.20 -1.33 1.65
CA CYS A 142 17.19 -0.37 1.15
C CYS A 142 17.82 -0.85 -0.16
N TRP A 143 18.14 -2.13 -0.27
CA TRP A 143 18.69 -2.71 -1.50
C TRP A 143 17.72 -2.54 -2.68
N PHE A 144 16.44 -2.87 -2.49
CA PHE A 144 15.42 -2.65 -3.53
C PHE A 144 15.23 -1.16 -3.86
N CYS A 145 15.23 -0.27 -2.87
CA CYS A 145 15.13 1.16 -3.11
C CYS A 145 16.31 1.67 -3.95
N TYR A 146 17.53 1.24 -3.64
CA TYR A 146 18.73 1.56 -4.40
C TYR A 146 18.66 1.06 -5.85
N GLN A 147 18.24 -0.19 -6.08
CA GLN A 147 18.06 -0.73 -7.43
C GLN A 147 17.04 0.07 -8.26
N LEU A 148 16.05 0.68 -7.60
CA LEU A 148 15.00 1.48 -8.22
C LEU A 148 15.33 2.99 -8.26
N GLY A 149 16.53 3.39 -7.84
CA GLY A 149 16.96 4.80 -7.83
C GLY A 149 16.23 5.67 -6.80
N MET A 150 15.58 5.07 -5.80
CA MET A 150 14.90 5.79 -4.71
C MET A 150 15.86 6.06 -3.56
N GLU A 151 15.62 7.15 -2.82
CA GLU A 151 16.30 7.37 -1.54
C GLU A 151 15.89 6.29 -0.52
N ASN A 152 16.83 5.88 0.32
CA ASN A 152 16.54 4.90 1.36
C ASN A 152 15.55 5.48 2.38
N PRO A 153 14.50 4.73 2.76
CA PRO A 153 13.63 5.15 3.85
C PRO A 153 14.37 5.10 5.18
N SER A 154 13.94 5.90 6.17
CA SER A 154 14.46 5.74 7.52
C SER A 154 13.98 4.43 8.15
N GLU A 155 14.81 3.81 8.99
CA GLU A 155 14.43 2.63 9.78
C GLU A 155 13.11 2.85 10.53
N SER A 156 12.91 4.05 11.09
CA SER A 156 11.71 4.40 11.84
C SER A 156 10.43 4.28 10.99
N ILE A 157 10.49 4.70 9.72
CA ILE A 157 9.36 4.55 8.79
C ILE A 157 9.09 3.07 8.55
N VAL A 158 10.13 2.28 8.27
CA VAL A 158 9.98 0.84 8.02
C VAL A 158 9.39 0.11 9.22
N ARG A 159 9.87 0.40 10.44
CA ARG A 159 9.31 -0.16 11.70
C ARG A 159 7.83 0.16 11.86
N VAL A 160 7.45 1.43 11.66
CA VAL A 160 6.06 1.88 11.81
C VAL A 160 5.15 1.19 10.78
N ARG A 161 5.61 1.04 9.54
CA ARG A 161 4.84 0.35 8.48
C ARG A 161 4.69 -1.14 8.77
N LEU A 162 5.77 -1.83 9.15
CA LEU A 162 5.72 -3.24 9.55
C LEU A 162 4.76 -3.49 10.72
N ALA A 163 4.85 -2.67 11.77
CA ALA A 163 3.94 -2.78 12.91
C ALA A 163 2.46 -2.59 12.49
N SER A 164 2.22 -1.68 11.54
CA SER A 164 0.88 -1.44 11.01
C SER A 164 0.33 -2.63 10.21
N ILE A 165 1.17 -3.30 9.41
CA ILE A 165 0.81 -4.50 8.66
C ILE A 165 0.48 -5.66 9.60
N LYS A 166 1.32 -5.89 10.63
CA LYS A 166 1.10 -6.93 11.65
C LYS A 166 -0.18 -6.71 12.47
N ALA A 167 -0.56 -5.45 12.72
CA ALA A 167 -1.83 -5.14 13.40
C ALA A 167 -3.07 -5.42 12.53
N GLN A 168 -2.93 -5.40 11.20
CA GLN A 168 -4.00 -5.73 10.26
C GLN A 168 -4.16 -7.25 10.10
N SER A 169 -3.08 -8.04 10.21
CA SER A 169 -3.16 -9.50 10.15
C SER A 169 -3.67 -10.15 11.44
N SER A 170 -3.52 -9.50 12.59
CA SER A 170 -3.98 -10.01 13.90
C SER A 170 -5.47 -9.78 14.19
N THR A 171 -6.23 -9.21 13.23
CA THR A 171 -7.68 -8.97 13.36
C THR A 171 -8.56 -10.04 12.68
N ASP A 172 -8.01 -11.23 12.43
CA ASP A 172 -8.77 -12.36 11.90
C ASP A 172 -9.78 -12.88 12.97
N PRO A 173 -11.11 -12.92 12.68
CA PRO A 173 -12.11 -13.45 13.60
C PRO A 173 -12.11 -14.98 13.51
N GLY A 174 -11.06 -15.60 14.03
CA GLY A 174 -10.85 -17.05 14.04
C GLY A 174 -10.81 -17.62 15.45
N ALA A 175 -11.84 -17.37 16.26
CA ALA A 175 -12.11 -18.15 17.47
C ALA A 175 -13.61 -18.43 17.51
N GLY A 176 -14.03 -19.40 16.70
CA GLY A 176 -15.35 -20.01 16.81
C GLY A 176 -15.48 -20.74 18.14
N ASP A 177 -16.59 -20.45 18.81
CA ASP A 177 -17.36 -21.31 19.71
C ASP A 177 -16.70 -22.61 20.19
N GLY A 178 -16.31 -22.57 21.47
CA GLY A 178 -16.27 -23.74 22.34
C GLY A 178 -17.26 -23.53 23.48
N CYS A 179 -18.55 -23.45 23.18
CA CYS A 179 -19.58 -23.74 24.17
C CYS A 179 -19.61 -25.26 24.37
N ASP A 180 -18.84 -25.76 25.34
CA ASP A 180 -19.10 -27.07 25.91
C ASP A 180 -20.29 -26.95 26.87
N GLU A 181 -21.47 -27.31 26.37
CA GLU A 181 -22.55 -27.86 27.19
C GLU A 181 -22.29 -29.36 27.39
N VAL A 182 -21.88 -29.77 28.60
CA VAL A 182 -22.40 -30.95 29.34
C VAL A 182 -22.08 -30.85 30.82
#